data_AF-A0A523F6P8-F1
#
_entry.id   AF-A0A523F6P8-F1
#
_cell.length_a   1.000
_cell.length_b   1.000
_cell.length_c   1.000
_cell.angle_alpha   90.00
_cell.angle_beta   90.00
_cell.angle_gamma   90.00
#
_symmetry.space_group_name_H-M   'P 1'
#
loop_
_entity.id
_entity.type
_entity.pdbx_description
1 polymer ?
#
loop_
_entity_poly.entity_id
_entity_poly.type
_entity_poly.pdbx_seq_one_letter_code
_entity_poly.pdbx_strand_id
1 'polypeptide(L)'
;RRCPWDNPAFAGMFMSLVMFGFLGGITGVVLGTEQLNIIMHNTLYVPGHFHGTVVAGTTLAFMALTYLVLPLIFQRDVIWPKLAKWQPYLFGIGAAGISLSMMGAGTLGIPRRHWDTKLTDAALGFEFPAAADLMMGLNGIFALMAGLGGAIYILVTVGTILFGKRLDTAETQPLVFPLHSGGGEAVSKYGSEGTIKLPGTIVLVGIFFASFVLYYFVNWKYLSDLWLFR
;
A
#
# COMPACT_ATOMS: atom_id res chain seq x y z
N ARG A 1 -23.79 -2.66 -8.10
CA ARG A 1 -23.72 -3.10 -6.68
C ARG A 1 -22.65 -2.28 -5.98
N ARG A 2 -22.84 -1.88 -4.72
CA ARG A 2 -21.82 -1.16 -3.93
C ARG A 2 -20.78 -2.16 -3.42
N CYS A 3 -19.51 -1.79 -3.44
CA CYS A 3 -18.44 -2.66 -2.93
C CYS A 3 -18.49 -2.75 -1.39
N PRO A 4 -18.13 -3.91 -0.78
CA PRO A 4 -18.25 -4.12 0.67
C PRO A 4 -17.06 -3.51 1.44
N TRP A 5 -16.96 -2.18 1.45
CA TRP A 5 -15.91 -1.43 2.16
C TRP A 5 -15.92 -1.60 3.68
N ASP A 6 -17.02 -2.09 4.24
CA ASP A 6 -17.11 -2.41 5.66
C ASP A 6 -16.39 -3.70 6.04
N ASN A 7 -16.08 -4.55 5.05
CA ASN A 7 -15.32 -5.77 5.27
C ASN A 7 -13.81 -5.46 5.24
N PRO A 8 -13.09 -5.65 6.36
CA PRO A 8 -11.66 -5.31 6.44
C PRO A 8 -10.79 -6.11 5.47
N ALA A 9 -11.18 -7.34 5.15
CA ALA A 9 -10.48 -8.15 4.15
C ALA A 9 -10.63 -7.56 2.74
N PHE A 10 -11.85 -7.16 2.36
CA PHE A 10 -12.08 -6.54 1.06
C PHE A 10 -11.37 -5.18 0.95
N ALA A 11 -11.56 -4.32 1.96
CA ALA A 11 -10.95 -3.00 1.99
C ALA A 11 -9.42 -3.07 1.92
N GLY A 12 -8.80 -3.91 2.76
CA GLY A 12 -7.35 -4.08 2.80
C GLY A 12 -6.79 -4.67 1.50
N MET A 13 -7.44 -5.70 0.92
CA MET A 13 -7.00 -6.28 -0.35
C MET A 13 -7.09 -5.28 -1.51
N PHE A 14 -8.18 -4.52 -1.59
CA PHE A 14 -8.34 -3.52 -2.64
C PHE A 14 -7.35 -2.36 -2.50
N MET A 15 -7.16 -1.86 -1.28
CA MET A 15 -6.15 -0.83 -1.01
C MET A 15 -4.74 -1.32 -1.34
N SER A 16 -4.39 -2.55 -0.95
CA SER A 16 -3.12 -3.18 -1.32
C SER A 16 -2.92 -3.20 -2.84
N LEU A 17 -3.94 -3.62 -3.60
CA LEU A 17 -3.86 -3.66 -5.06
C LEU A 17 -3.57 -2.28 -5.66
N VAL A 18 -4.28 -1.25 -5.20
CA VAL A 18 -4.09 0.12 -5.68
C VAL A 18 -2.71 0.65 -5.28
N MET A 19 -2.31 0.49 -4.02
CA MET A 19 -1.03 1.01 -3.52
C MET A 19 0.15 0.27 -4.15
N PHE A 20 0.11 -1.07 -4.23
CA PHE A 20 1.15 -1.87 -4.86
C PHE A 20 1.30 -1.47 -6.33
N GLY A 21 0.21 -1.32 -7.08
CA GLY A 21 0.27 -0.91 -8.48
C GLY A 21 0.85 0.49 -8.65
N PHE A 22 0.21 1.50 -8.04
CA PHE A 22 0.52 2.90 -8.28
C PHE A 22 1.81 3.36 -7.61
N LEU A 23 2.03 3.01 -6.34
CA LEU A 23 3.23 3.43 -5.61
C LEU A 23 4.39 2.49 -5.90
N GLY A 24 4.14 1.19 -5.90
CA GLY A 24 5.18 0.19 -6.09
C GLY A 24 5.50 -0.08 -7.57
N GLY A 25 4.50 -0.47 -8.36
CA GLY A 25 4.66 -0.92 -9.73
C GLY A 25 5.22 0.17 -10.66
N ILE A 26 4.61 1.36 -10.65
CA ILE A 26 5.05 2.47 -11.50
C ILE A 26 6.50 2.86 -11.19
N THR A 27 6.81 3.05 -9.90
CA THR A 27 8.15 3.50 -9.47
C THR A 27 9.19 2.38 -9.62
N GLY A 28 8.79 1.11 -9.53
CA GLY A 28 9.65 -0.04 -9.78
C GLY A 28 10.15 -0.10 -11.22
N VAL A 29 9.29 0.21 -12.19
CA VAL A 29 9.71 0.31 -13.61
C VAL A 29 10.70 1.46 -13.79
N VAL A 30 10.45 2.62 -13.17
CA VAL A 30 11.37 3.78 -13.24
C VAL A 30 12.73 3.45 -12.64
N LEU A 31 12.78 2.83 -11.46
CA LEU A 31 14.03 2.43 -10.82
C LEU A 31 14.74 1.28 -11.54
N GLY A 32 14.00 0.47 -12.30
CA GLY A 32 14.56 -0.57 -13.16
C GLY A 32 15.29 -0.03 -14.39
N THR A 33 15.00 1.21 -14.80
CA THR A 33 15.72 1.88 -15.90
C THR A 33 17.02 2.49 -15.39
N GLU A 34 18.16 1.98 -15.85
CA GLU A 34 19.50 2.37 -15.37
C GLU A 34 19.72 3.89 -15.41
N GLN A 35 19.40 4.54 -16.53
CA GLN A 35 19.61 5.98 -16.71
C GLN A 35 18.80 6.81 -15.71
N LEU A 36 17.55 6.42 -15.44
CA LEU A 36 16.70 7.10 -14.47
C LEU A 36 17.13 6.78 -13.04
N ASN A 37 17.70 5.61 -12.78
CA ASN A 37 18.14 5.26 -11.44
C ASN A 37 19.30 6.14 -10.97
N ILE A 38 20.14 6.69 -11.86
CA ILE A 38 21.27 7.55 -11.48
C ILE A 38 20.84 8.74 -10.60
N ILE A 39 19.67 9.33 -10.85
CA ILE A 39 19.17 10.48 -10.09
C ILE A 39 18.53 10.12 -8.73
N MET A 40 18.29 8.83 -8.46
CA MET A 40 17.61 8.36 -7.24
C MET A 40 18.40 7.30 -6.48
N HIS A 41 19.52 6.83 -7.05
CA HIS A 41 20.31 5.77 -6.47
C HIS A 41 20.85 6.19 -5.11
N ASN A 42 20.81 5.27 -4.13
CA ASN A 42 21.22 5.52 -2.75
C ASN A 42 20.52 6.68 -2.01
N THR A 43 19.39 7.18 -2.52
CA THR A 43 18.54 8.11 -1.76
C THR A 43 17.40 7.36 -1.04
N LEU A 44 16.65 8.07 -0.18
CA LEU A 44 15.43 7.57 0.44
C LEU A 44 14.34 7.18 -0.56
N TYR A 45 14.52 7.52 -1.84
CA TYR A 45 13.58 7.15 -2.90
C TYR A 45 13.44 5.64 -3.02
N VAL A 46 14.57 4.93 -2.98
CA VAL A 46 14.59 3.46 -3.10
C VAL A 46 13.85 2.79 -1.93
N PRO A 47 14.14 3.10 -0.65
CA PRO A 47 13.30 2.67 0.45
C PRO A 47 11.83 3.06 0.33
N GLY A 48 11.51 4.27 -0.16
CA GLY A 48 10.13 4.71 -0.37
C GLY A 48 9.38 3.80 -1.35
N HIS A 49 10.01 3.44 -2.47
CA HIS A 49 9.50 2.43 -3.41
C HIS A 49 9.23 1.07 -2.71
N PHE A 50 10.20 0.56 -1.94
CA PHE A 50 10.06 -0.71 -1.23
C PHE A 50 8.94 -0.71 -0.18
N HIS A 51 8.68 0.43 0.47
CA HIS A 51 7.53 0.56 1.37
C HIS A 51 6.20 0.55 0.60
N GLY A 52 6.17 1.10 -0.63
CA GLY A 52 5.01 1.02 -1.51
C GLY A 52 4.70 -0.41 -1.98
N THR A 53 5.72 -1.21 -2.27
CA THR A 53 5.57 -2.61 -2.69
C THR A 53 5.32 -3.55 -1.50
N VAL A 54 6.27 -3.63 -0.57
CA VAL A 54 6.26 -4.66 0.48
C VAL A 54 5.31 -4.30 1.63
N VAL A 55 5.30 -3.05 2.08
CA VAL A 55 4.51 -2.65 3.26
C VAL A 55 3.08 -2.32 2.86
N ALA A 56 2.88 -1.35 1.98
CA ALA A 56 1.55 -0.90 1.55
C ALA A 56 0.84 -1.93 0.66
N GLY A 57 1.58 -2.71 -0.13
CA GLY A 57 1.03 -3.79 -0.93
C GLY A 57 1.00 -5.12 -0.17
N THR A 58 2.11 -5.86 -0.21
CA THR A 58 2.16 -7.25 0.23
C THR A 58 1.71 -7.44 1.69
N THR A 59 2.23 -6.63 2.62
CA THR A 59 1.92 -6.77 4.05
C THR A 59 0.45 -6.47 4.32
N LEU A 60 -0.10 -5.41 3.72
CA LEU A 60 -1.53 -5.08 3.84
C LEU A 60 -2.42 -6.19 3.27
N ALA A 61 -2.03 -6.83 2.15
CA ALA A 61 -2.75 -7.98 1.62
C ALA A 61 -2.76 -9.15 2.61
N PHE A 62 -1.64 -9.47 3.25
CA PHE A 62 -1.59 -10.52 4.27
C PHE A 62 -2.40 -10.17 5.53
N MET A 63 -2.37 -8.91 5.98
CA MET A 63 -3.24 -8.45 7.07
C MET A 63 -4.72 -8.61 6.70
N ALA A 64 -5.11 -8.24 5.49
CA ALA A 64 -6.47 -8.38 5.00
C ALA A 64 -6.90 -9.85 4.89
N LEU A 65 -6.04 -10.72 4.36
CA LEU A 65 -6.25 -12.17 4.30
C LEU A 65 -6.43 -12.77 5.69
N THR A 66 -5.70 -12.28 6.69
CA THR A 66 -5.81 -12.76 8.07
C THR A 66 -7.24 -12.64 8.60
N TYR A 67 -7.96 -11.57 8.26
CA TYR A 67 -9.36 -11.42 8.68
C TYR A 67 -10.31 -12.44 8.04
N LEU A 68 -9.96 -13.01 6.88
CA LEU A 68 -10.69 -14.15 6.31
C LEU A 68 -10.28 -15.46 6.98
N VAL A 69 -8.99 -15.63 7.26
CA VAL A 69 -8.41 -16.89 7.74
C VAL A 69 -8.64 -17.13 9.23
N LEU A 70 -8.75 -16.07 10.04
CA LEU A 70 -9.00 -16.16 11.48
C LEU A 70 -10.22 -17.04 11.84
N PRO A 71 -11.44 -16.75 11.34
CA PRO A 71 -12.60 -17.59 11.63
C PRO A 71 -12.52 -18.98 10.99
N LEU A 72 -11.78 -19.13 9.88
CA LEU A 72 -11.61 -20.41 9.19
C LEU A 72 -10.75 -21.40 9.98
N ILE A 73 -9.60 -20.94 10.47
CA ILE A 73 -8.62 -21.79 11.14
C ILE A 73 -8.95 -21.93 12.62
N PHE A 74 -9.24 -20.83 13.30
CA PHE A 74 -9.41 -20.83 14.76
C PHE A 74 -10.86 -21.04 15.19
N GLN A 75 -11.81 -21.07 14.25
CA GLN A 75 -13.25 -21.18 14.52
C GLN A 75 -13.71 -20.18 15.58
N ARG A 76 -13.19 -18.94 15.48
CA ARG A 76 -13.48 -17.86 16.41
C ARG A 76 -13.91 -16.61 15.67
N ASP A 77 -14.91 -15.93 16.22
CA ASP A 77 -15.38 -14.65 15.69
C ASP A 77 -14.41 -13.52 16.04
N VAL A 78 -14.25 -12.57 15.11
CA VAL A 78 -13.30 -11.47 15.21
C VAL A 78 -13.73 -10.52 16.32
N ILE A 79 -12.84 -10.30 17.29
CA ILE A 79 -13.12 -9.34 18.37
C ILE A 79 -13.05 -7.90 17.86
N TRP A 80 -13.85 -7.01 18.45
CA TRP A 80 -13.89 -5.58 18.09
C TRP A 80 -14.05 -5.32 16.58
N PRO A 81 -15.15 -5.75 15.95
CA PRO A 81 -15.35 -5.64 14.49
C PRO A 81 -15.26 -4.20 13.98
N LYS A 82 -15.64 -3.20 14.79
CA LYS A 82 -15.47 -1.78 14.45
C LYS A 82 -14.00 -1.39 14.29
N LEU A 83 -13.14 -1.90 15.18
CA LEU A 83 -11.72 -1.60 15.15
C LEU A 83 -11.02 -2.37 14.02
N ALA A 84 -11.41 -3.63 13.80
CA ALA A 84 -10.97 -4.43 12.66
C ALA A 84 -11.31 -3.76 11.32
N LYS A 85 -12.51 -3.17 11.19
CA LYS A 85 -12.92 -2.42 9.99
C LYS A 85 -12.01 -1.22 9.69
N TRP A 86 -11.57 -0.48 10.71
CA TRP A 86 -10.72 0.72 10.53
C TRP A 86 -9.24 0.40 10.34
N GLN A 87 -8.77 -0.75 10.82
CA GLN A 87 -7.37 -1.13 10.80
C GLN A 87 -6.71 -1.05 9.42
N PRO A 88 -7.30 -1.59 8.32
CA PRO A 88 -6.66 -1.56 7.00
C PRO A 88 -6.50 -0.15 6.46
N TYR A 89 -7.42 0.75 6.79
CA TYR A 89 -7.36 2.15 6.38
C TYR A 89 -6.22 2.87 7.10
N LEU A 90 -6.11 2.68 8.41
CA LEU A 90 -5.08 3.33 9.21
C LEU A 90 -3.68 2.85 8.80
N PHE A 91 -3.50 1.54 8.66
CA PHE A 91 -2.24 0.96 8.23
C PHE A 91 -1.91 1.31 6.78
N GLY A 92 -2.87 1.13 5.85
CA GLY A 92 -2.65 1.37 4.43
C GLY A 92 -2.37 2.84 4.10
N ILE A 93 -3.14 3.78 4.66
CA ILE A 93 -2.89 5.21 4.45
C ILE A 93 -1.56 5.63 5.08
N GLY A 94 -1.23 5.11 6.27
CA GLY A 94 0.07 5.31 6.88
C GLY A 94 1.21 4.79 6.01
N ALA A 95 1.14 3.55 5.53
CA ALA A 95 2.16 2.94 4.69
C ALA A 95 2.34 3.67 3.34
N ALA A 96 1.23 4.08 2.71
CA ALA A 96 1.27 4.89 1.50
C ALA A 96 1.91 6.26 1.75
N GLY A 97 1.58 6.91 2.87
CA GLY A 97 2.17 8.19 3.27
C GLY A 97 3.67 8.10 3.55
N ILE A 98 4.13 7.04 4.21
CA ILE A 98 5.57 6.73 4.39
C ILE A 98 6.24 6.62 3.01
N SER A 99 5.68 5.78 2.14
CA SER A 99 6.22 5.55 0.80
C SER A 99 6.36 6.86 0.01
N LEU A 100 5.30 7.68 -0.04
CA LEU A 100 5.31 8.96 -0.74
C LEU A 100 6.30 9.96 -0.12
N SER A 101 6.33 10.06 1.20
CA SER A 101 7.21 11.00 1.91
C SER A 101 8.68 10.63 1.73
N MET A 102 9.03 9.35 1.81
CA MET A 102 10.39 8.87 1.55
C MET A 102 10.80 9.06 0.09
N MET A 103 9.89 8.83 -0.87
CA MET A 103 10.16 9.14 -2.28
C MET A 103 10.38 10.63 -2.51
N GLY A 104 9.55 11.49 -1.92
CA GLY A 104 9.74 12.94 -1.98
C GLY A 104 11.08 13.40 -1.37
N ALA A 105 11.42 12.90 -0.18
CA ALA A 105 12.71 13.16 0.48
C ALA A 105 13.90 12.66 -0.37
N GLY A 106 13.74 11.51 -1.02
CA GLY A 106 14.76 10.92 -1.88
C GLY A 106 15.00 11.70 -3.17
N THR A 107 13.95 12.24 -3.78
CA THR A 107 14.08 13.16 -4.94
C THR A 107 14.82 14.44 -4.57
N LEU A 108 14.73 14.87 -3.30
CA LEU A 108 15.46 16.01 -2.75
C LEU A 108 16.88 15.67 -2.29
N GLY A 109 17.34 14.43 -2.54
CA GLY A 109 18.73 14.02 -2.32
C GLY A 109 19.02 13.46 -0.93
N ILE A 110 18.03 13.26 -0.06
CA ILE A 110 18.29 12.68 1.27
C ILE A 110 18.82 11.25 1.10
N PRO A 111 20.02 10.94 1.62
CA PRO A 111 20.64 9.64 1.45
C PRO A 111 19.95 8.59 2.35
N ARG A 112 19.86 7.35 1.86
CA ARG A 112 19.38 6.23 2.67
C ARG A 112 20.48 5.72 3.61
N ARG A 113 20.09 5.08 4.71
CA ARG A 113 21.01 4.41 5.66
C ARG A 113 21.95 5.38 6.42
N HIS A 114 21.53 6.63 6.57
CA HIS A 114 22.17 7.59 7.46
C HIS A 114 21.24 7.88 8.65
N TRP A 115 21.80 7.84 9.86
CA TRP A 115 21.07 8.16 11.09
C TRP A 115 21.00 9.68 11.31
N ASP A 116 22.05 10.39 10.92
CA ASP A 116 22.10 11.85 10.82
C ASP A 116 22.50 12.22 9.39
N THR A 117 21.55 12.78 8.65
CA THR A 117 21.75 13.20 7.26
C THR A 117 22.35 14.60 7.17
N LYS A 118 22.22 15.42 8.22
CA LYS A 118 22.72 16.80 8.23
C LYS A 118 24.16 16.90 8.72
N LEU A 119 24.71 15.80 9.23
CA LEU A 119 26.05 15.74 9.81
C LEU A 119 26.22 16.82 10.90
N THR A 120 25.23 16.90 11.78
CA THR A 120 25.07 17.92 12.82
C THR A 120 26.30 18.02 13.73
N ASP A 121 26.95 16.90 14.00
CA ASP A 121 28.15 16.82 14.85
C ASP A 121 29.48 16.97 14.07
N ALA A 122 29.43 17.17 12.75
CA ALA A 122 30.62 17.31 11.92
C ALA A 122 31.05 18.78 11.78
N ALA A 123 32.36 18.99 11.56
CA ALA A 123 32.90 20.33 11.30
C ALA A 123 32.34 20.99 10.02
N LEU A 124 31.78 20.19 9.12
CA LEU A 124 31.08 20.64 7.91
C LEU A 124 29.72 19.93 7.85
N GLY A 125 28.68 20.64 8.29
CA GLY A 125 27.30 20.19 8.13
C GLY A 125 26.83 20.28 6.68
N PHE A 126 25.78 19.54 6.35
CA PHE A 126 25.11 19.60 5.06
C PHE A 126 23.63 19.96 5.26
N GLU A 127 23.20 21.07 4.68
CA GLU A 127 21.81 21.50 4.77
C GLU A 127 21.02 21.10 3.53
N PHE A 128 19.87 20.48 3.77
CA PHE A 128 18.91 20.17 2.72
C PHE A 128 17.89 21.31 2.56
N PRO A 129 17.21 21.40 1.41
CA PRO A 129 16.08 22.30 1.26
C PRO A 129 15.01 22.04 2.33
N ALA A 130 14.32 23.09 2.81
CA ALA A 130 13.26 22.97 3.82
C ALA A 130 12.14 21.99 3.41
N ALA A 131 11.92 21.79 2.12
CA ALA A 131 11.00 20.78 1.60
C ALA A 131 11.41 19.34 1.98
N ALA A 132 12.71 19.06 2.09
CA ALA A 132 13.23 17.75 2.45
C ALA A 132 12.96 17.45 3.93
N ASP A 133 13.15 18.45 4.79
CA ASP A 133 12.79 18.37 6.22
C ASP A 133 11.28 18.18 6.40
N LEU A 134 10.46 18.86 5.59
CA LEU A 134 9.01 18.65 5.56
C LEU A 134 8.65 17.20 5.21
N MET A 135 9.28 16.64 4.17
CA MET A 135 9.06 15.23 3.78
C MET A 135 9.47 14.27 4.91
N MET A 136 10.57 14.54 5.61
CA MET A 136 10.98 13.74 6.77
C MET A 136 10.00 13.86 7.95
N GLY A 137 9.48 15.06 8.22
CA GLY A 137 8.46 15.28 9.24
C GLY A 137 7.15 14.54 8.92
N LEU A 138 6.69 14.64 7.67
CA LEU A 138 5.52 13.89 7.19
C LEU A 138 5.73 12.38 7.32
N ASN A 139 6.92 11.89 6.95
CA ASN A 139 7.27 10.48 7.11
C ASN A 139 7.11 10.02 8.57
N GLY A 140 7.54 10.82 9.54
CA GLY A 140 7.35 10.53 10.97
C GLY A 140 5.88 10.41 11.37
N ILE A 141 5.03 11.34 10.91
CA ILE A 141 3.57 11.31 11.20
C ILE A 141 2.92 10.07 10.60
N PHE A 142 3.24 9.74 9.34
CA PHE A 142 2.72 8.57 8.67
C PHE A 142 3.24 7.25 9.30
N ALA A 143 4.48 7.25 9.81
CA ALA A 143 5.02 6.13 10.57
C ALA A 143 4.26 5.87 11.87
N LEU A 144 3.89 6.92 12.62
CA LEU A 144 3.06 6.77 13.82
C LEU A 144 1.67 6.21 13.46
N MET A 145 1.06 6.71 12.38
CA MET A 145 -0.24 6.23 11.91
C MET A 145 -0.18 4.75 11.46
N ALA A 146 0.81 4.37 10.66
CA ALA A 146 1.02 2.99 10.25
C ALA A 146 1.32 2.07 11.45
N GLY A 147 2.14 2.54 12.38
CA GLY A 147 2.46 1.83 13.62
C GLY A 147 1.22 1.57 14.47
N LEU A 148 0.34 2.56 14.62
CA LEU A 148 -0.96 2.40 15.30
C LEU A 148 -1.85 1.39 14.56
N GLY A 149 -1.92 1.45 13.22
CA GLY A 149 -2.63 0.46 12.41
C GLY A 149 -2.08 -0.96 12.56
N GLY A 150 -0.77 -1.12 12.69
CA GLY A 150 -0.12 -2.40 12.95
C GLY A 150 -0.39 -2.91 14.37
N ALA A 151 -0.33 -2.04 15.38
CA ALA A 151 -0.65 -2.39 16.76
C ALA A 151 -2.11 -2.85 16.90
N ILE A 152 -3.05 -2.15 16.26
CA ILE A 152 -4.45 -2.55 16.21
C ILE A 152 -4.61 -3.94 15.57
N TYR A 153 -3.91 -4.20 14.45
CA TYR A 153 -3.95 -5.51 13.81
C TYR A 153 -3.49 -6.63 14.74
N ILE A 154 -2.39 -6.42 15.46
CA ILE A 154 -1.87 -7.40 16.43
C ILE A 154 -2.89 -7.62 17.54
N LEU A 155 -3.42 -6.55 18.14
CA LEU A 155 -4.41 -6.63 19.22
C LEU A 155 -5.67 -7.38 18.80
N VAL A 156 -6.22 -7.07 17.62
CA VAL A 156 -7.42 -7.73 17.10
C VAL A 156 -7.13 -9.19 16.76
N THR A 157 -6.02 -9.48 16.10
CA THR A 157 -5.67 -10.84 15.65
C THR A 157 -5.38 -11.75 16.85
N VAL A 158 -4.46 -11.34 17.73
CA VAL A 158 -4.09 -12.10 18.93
C VAL A 158 -5.28 -12.21 19.89
N GLY A 159 -6.01 -11.11 20.09
CA GLY A 159 -7.19 -11.12 20.95
C GLY A 159 -8.32 -12.00 20.39
N THR A 160 -8.47 -12.10 19.07
CA THR A 160 -9.41 -13.05 18.44
C THR A 160 -9.01 -14.49 18.71
N ILE A 161 -7.72 -14.81 18.57
CA ILE A 161 -7.21 -16.17 18.81
C ILE A 161 -7.39 -16.58 20.29
N LEU A 162 -7.11 -15.68 21.23
CA LEU A 162 -7.14 -15.99 22.66
C LEU A 162 -8.54 -15.89 23.27
N PHE A 163 -9.29 -14.84 22.94
CA PHE A 163 -10.54 -14.47 23.61
C PHE A 163 -11.76 -14.41 22.69
N GLY A 164 -11.60 -14.65 21.37
CA GLY A 164 -12.71 -14.68 20.43
C GLY A 164 -13.74 -15.75 20.80
N LYS A 165 -15.03 -15.42 20.61
CA LYS A 165 -16.13 -16.35 20.84
C LYS A 165 -15.99 -17.52 19.87
N ARG A 166 -16.07 -18.75 20.38
CA ARG A 166 -16.06 -19.95 19.52
C ARG A 166 -17.31 -19.96 18.65
N LEU A 167 -17.11 -20.24 17.37
CA LEU A 167 -18.18 -20.43 16.40
C LEU A 167 -18.71 -21.85 16.59
N ASP A 168 -19.96 -22.00 17.01
CA ASP A 168 -20.58 -23.30 17.20
C ASP A 168 -20.92 -23.90 15.83
N THR A 169 -20.30 -25.04 15.52
CA THR A 169 -20.34 -25.68 14.19
C THR A 169 -21.75 -26.13 13.77
N ALA A 170 -22.72 -26.08 14.68
CA ALA A 170 -24.12 -26.44 14.47
C ALA A 170 -25.01 -25.27 13.99
N GLU A 171 -24.67 -24.02 14.31
CA GLU A 171 -25.40 -22.81 13.85
C GLU A 171 -24.63 -22.00 12.81
N THR A 172 -23.31 -22.14 12.74
CA THR A 172 -22.57 -21.63 11.58
C THR A 172 -22.92 -22.49 10.37
N GLN A 173 -23.69 -21.91 9.46
CA GLN A 173 -23.76 -22.37 8.08
C GLN A 173 -22.35 -22.82 7.66
N PRO A 174 -22.12 -24.10 7.29
CA PRO A 174 -20.86 -24.45 6.67
C PRO A 174 -20.65 -23.43 5.57
N LEU A 175 -19.44 -22.87 5.43
CA LEU A 175 -19.15 -21.95 4.34
C LEU A 175 -19.42 -22.69 3.03
N VAL A 176 -20.64 -22.56 2.53
CA VAL A 176 -21.07 -23.17 1.29
C VAL A 176 -20.32 -22.37 0.25
N PHE A 177 -19.24 -22.95 -0.25
CA PHE A 177 -18.55 -22.39 -1.39
C PHE A 177 -19.46 -22.63 -2.61
N PRO A 178 -19.86 -21.57 -3.33
CA PRO A 178 -19.37 -20.20 -3.25
C PRO A 178 -20.08 -19.34 -2.19
N LEU A 179 -19.31 -18.50 -1.49
CA LEU A 179 -19.73 -17.47 -0.49
C LEU A 179 -20.91 -16.56 -0.94
N HIS A 180 -21.31 -16.62 -2.21
CA HIS A 180 -22.58 -16.15 -2.74
C HIS A 180 -23.19 -17.26 -3.61
N SER A 181 -24.42 -17.70 -3.31
CA SER A 181 -25.21 -18.64 -4.14
C SER A 181 -25.61 -18.11 -5.52
N GLY A 182 -25.00 -17.01 -5.97
CA GLY A 182 -25.12 -16.45 -7.32
C GLY A 182 -23.81 -15.82 -7.82
N GLY A 183 -22.67 -16.10 -7.18
CA GLY A 183 -21.35 -15.61 -7.63
C GLY A 183 -20.98 -16.21 -8.99
N GLY A 184 -21.18 -17.53 -9.16
CA GLY A 184 -20.95 -18.22 -10.43
C GLY A 184 -21.85 -17.72 -11.56
N GLU A 185 -23.13 -17.46 -11.28
CA GLU A 185 -24.09 -16.96 -12.28
C GLU A 185 -23.88 -15.47 -12.61
N ALA A 186 -23.42 -14.69 -11.63
CA ALA A 186 -23.01 -13.31 -11.85
C ALA A 186 -21.74 -13.26 -12.71
N VAL A 187 -20.72 -14.06 -12.42
CA VAL A 187 -19.46 -14.13 -13.19
C VAL A 187 -19.70 -14.70 -14.60
N SER A 188 -20.55 -15.71 -14.76
CA SER A 188 -20.84 -16.32 -16.08
C SER A 188 -21.62 -15.39 -17.02
N LYS A 189 -22.33 -14.39 -16.50
CA LYS A 189 -22.99 -13.33 -17.30
C LYS A 189 -22.13 -12.07 -17.47
N TYR A 190 -20.96 -12.01 -16.81
CA TYR A 190 -20.06 -10.85 -16.76
C TYR A 190 -18.83 -11.09 -17.64
N GLY A 191 -19.00 -10.94 -18.96
CA GLY A 191 -17.93 -11.12 -19.95
C GLY A 191 -18.43 -11.88 -21.17
N SER A 192 -19.25 -11.21 -21.98
CA SER A 192 -19.58 -11.67 -23.33
C SER A 192 -18.69 -10.88 -24.30
N GLU A 193 -18.11 -11.57 -25.28
CA GLU A 193 -17.25 -11.01 -26.34
C GLU A 193 -17.85 -9.75 -27.01
N GLY A 194 -19.18 -9.61 -27.03
CA GLY A 194 -19.89 -8.50 -27.67
C GLY A 194 -20.16 -7.26 -26.82
N THR A 195 -19.89 -7.25 -25.50
CA THR A 195 -20.18 -6.06 -24.65
C THR A 195 -19.11 -5.80 -23.61
N ILE A 196 -18.54 -4.58 -23.64
CA ILE A 196 -17.61 -4.08 -22.63
C ILE A 196 -18.38 -3.85 -21.31
N LYS A 197 -18.46 -4.87 -20.46
CA LYS A 197 -19.17 -4.83 -19.17
C LYS A 197 -18.29 -4.49 -17.96
N LEU A 198 -17.03 -4.07 -18.18
CA LEU A 198 -16.05 -3.79 -17.13
C LEU A 198 -15.66 -2.29 -17.05
N PRO A 199 -16.61 -1.34 -16.99
CA PRO A 199 -16.27 0.09 -17.04
C PRO A 199 -15.34 0.50 -15.89
N GLY A 200 -15.54 -0.05 -14.68
CA GLY A 200 -14.68 0.25 -13.52
C GLY A 200 -13.23 -0.22 -13.69
N THR A 201 -13.03 -1.45 -14.19
CA THR A 201 -11.69 -1.98 -14.43
C THR A 201 -10.98 -1.21 -15.54
N ILE A 202 -11.69 -0.88 -16.63
CA ILE A 202 -11.13 -0.11 -17.74
C ILE A 202 -10.73 1.29 -17.28
N VAL A 203 -11.57 1.94 -16.46
CA VAL A 203 -11.24 3.25 -15.88
C VAL A 203 -10.02 3.14 -14.97
N LEU A 204 -9.97 2.16 -14.07
CA LEU A 204 -8.82 1.98 -13.16
C LEU A 204 -7.52 1.71 -13.91
N VAL A 205 -7.55 0.80 -14.90
CA VAL A 205 -6.40 0.48 -15.76
C VAL A 205 -6.01 1.68 -16.61
N GLY A 206 -6.99 2.42 -17.15
CA GLY A 206 -6.74 3.64 -17.90
C GLY A 206 -6.05 4.71 -17.06
N ILE A 207 -6.53 4.95 -15.84
CA ILE A 207 -5.90 5.87 -14.88
C ILE A 207 -4.50 5.39 -14.52
N PHE A 208 -4.33 4.09 -14.25
CA PHE A 208 -3.04 3.50 -13.96
C PHE A 208 -2.05 3.71 -15.10
N PHE A 209 -2.45 3.41 -16.34
CA PHE A 209 -1.59 3.57 -17.51
C PHE A 209 -1.27 5.03 -17.81
N ALA A 210 -2.25 5.93 -17.70
CA ALA A 210 -2.03 7.37 -17.84
C ALA A 210 -1.05 7.88 -16.77
N SER A 211 -1.21 7.45 -15.52
CA SER A 211 -0.30 7.79 -14.42
C SER A 211 1.11 7.25 -14.67
N PHE A 212 1.21 6.01 -15.16
CA PHE A 212 2.49 5.39 -15.51
C PHE A 212 3.22 6.17 -16.61
N VAL A 213 2.55 6.44 -17.73
CA VAL A 213 3.14 7.17 -18.87
C VAL A 213 3.57 8.57 -18.46
N LEU A 214 2.71 9.29 -17.71
CA LEU A 214 3.03 10.63 -17.23
C LEU A 214 4.22 10.59 -16.26
N TYR A 215 4.21 9.69 -15.28
CA TYR A 215 5.28 9.55 -14.31
C TYR A 215 6.61 9.20 -14.98
N TYR A 216 6.59 8.27 -15.94
CA TYR A 216 7.76 7.87 -16.71
C TYR A 216 8.32 9.04 -17.54
N PHE A 217 7.45 9.77 -18.26
CA PHE A 217 7.83 10.94 -19.04
C PHE A 217 8.43 12.06 -18.17
N VAL A 218 7.81 12.35 -17.01
CA VAL A 218 8.31 13.38 -16.09
C VAL A 218 9.71 13.04 -15.58
N ASN A 219 9.99 11.78 -15.26
CA ASN A 219 11.33 11.37 -14.80
C ASN A 219 12.38 11.49 -15.90
N TRP A 220 12.04 11.13 -17.15
CA TRP A 220 12.94 11.35 -18.29
C TRP A 220 13.19 12.83 -18.56
N LYS A 221 12.15 13.66 -18.47
CA LYS A 221 12.30 15.11 -18.60
C LYS A 221 13.20 15.66 -17.50
N TYR A 222 12.97 15.26 -16.25
CA TYR A 222 13.78 15.70 -15.12
C TYR A 222 15.25 15.30 -15.27
N LEU A 223 15.51 14.07 -15.74
CA LEU A 223 16.86 13.64 -16.09
C LEU A 223 17.48 14.53 -17.19
N SER A 224 16.72 14.88 -18.24
CA SER A 224 17.21 15.73 -19.32
C SER A 224 17.55 17.16 -18.88
N ASP A 225 16.87 17.68 -17.85
CA ASP A 225 17.15 19.00 -17.30
C ASP A 225 18.41 19.00 -16.40
N LEU A 226 18.74 17.87 -15.78
CA LEU A 226 19.91 17.71 -14.91
C LEU A 226 21.18 17.28 -15.65
N TRP A 227 21.03 16.55 -16.75
CA TRP A 227 22.15 15.97 -17.47
C TRP A 227 22.84 17.04 -18.34
N LEU A 228 23.95 17.56 -17.82
CA LEU A 228 24.79 18.65 -18.35
C LEU A 228 25.47 18.41 -19.71
N PHE A 229 24.83 17.72 -20.67
CA PHE A 229 25.24 17.81 -22.07
C PHE A 229 24.31 18.76 -22.83
N ARG A 230 24.56 20.06 -22.60
CA ARG A 230 24.64 21.02 -23.70
C ARG A 230 26.09 21.25 -24.04
#